data_AF-A0A9E4Y9A8-F1
#
_entry.id   AF-A0A9E4Y9A8-F1
#
_cell.length_a   1.000
_cell.length_b   1.000
_cell.length_c   1.000
_cell.angle_alpha   90.00
_cell.angle_beta   90.00
_cell.angle_gamma   90.00
#
_symmetry.space_group_name_H-M   'P 1'
#
loop_
_entity.id
_entity.type
_entity.pdbx_description
1 polymer ?
#
loop_
_entity_poly.entity_id
_entity_poly.type
_entity_poly.pdbx_seq_one_letter_code
_entity_poly.pdbx_strand_id
1 'polypeptide(L)'
;MPRSTSVETDFNALIERAARGDREAFGEIYEQHALRVFRHAYFLTGDPVLAEDLTAQTFLKALEAIPRYEQRGVPFIAWLL
;
A
#
# COMPACT_ATOMS: atom_id res chain seq x y z
N MET A 1 11.18 -24.16 -8.24
CA MET A 1 10.97 -22.70 -8.34
C MET A 1 10.72 -22.13 -6.94
N PRO A 2 11.71 -21.56 -6.23
CA PRO A 2 11.49 -20.95 -4.91
C PRO A 2 12.09 -19.52 -4.85
N ARG A 3 11.37 -18.53 -5.40
CA ARG A 3 11.79 -17.11 -5.28
C ARG A 3 10.73 -16.22 -4.62
N SER A 4 9.57 -16.78 -4.27
CA SER A 4 8.41 -16.01 -3.78
C SER A 4 8.39 -15.83 -2.25
N THR A 5 8.99 -16.73 -1.47
CA THR A 5 8.86 -16.73 -0.01
C THR A 5 9.69 -15.66 0.70
N SER A 6 10.88 -15.31 0.18
CA SER A 6 11.74 -14.31 0.81
C SER A 6 11.20 -12.88 0.64
N VAL A 7 10.81 -12.48 -0.59
CA VAL A 7 10.27 -11.15 -0.86
C VAL A 7 8.94 -10.91 -0.13
N GLU A 8 8.11 -11.94 0.00
CA GLU A 8 6.86 -11.85 0.77
C GLU A 8 7.12 -11.71 2.27
N THR A 9 8.14 -12.40 2.81
CA THR A 9 8.57 -12.24 4.21
C THR A 9 9.10 -10.82 4.46
N ASP A 10 9.90 -10.28 3.53
CA ASP A 10 10.47 -8.94 3.63
C ASP A 10 9.37 -7.86 3.62
N PHE A 11 8.34 -8.03 2.78
CA PHE A 11 7.23 -7.09 2.70
C PHE A 11 6.29 -7.17 3.92
N ASN A 12 6.06 -8.36 4.47
CA ASN A 12 5.28 -8.50 5.71
C ASN A 12 5.99 -7.81 6.88
N ALA A 13 7.32 -7.96 6.97
CA ALA A 13 8.12 -7.23 7.96
C ALA A 13 8.04 -5.71 7.79
N LEU A 14 7.94 -5.23 6.54
CA LEU A 14 7.74 -3.81 6.24
C LEU A 14 6.38 -3.30 6.75
N ILE A 15 5.31 -4.07 6.51
CA ILE A 15 3.96 -3.77 7.05
C ILE A 15 3.98 -3.75 8.57
N GLU A 16 4.62 -4.73 9.21
CA GLU A 16 4.69 -4.79 10.67
C GLU A 16 5.42 -3.57 11.28
N ARG A 17 6.51 -3.13 10.66
CA ARG A 17 7.22 -1.92 11.07
C ARG A 17 6.33 -0.69 10.92
N ALA A 18 5.67 -0.54 9.77
CA ALA A 18 4.76 0.58 9.51
C ALA A 18 3.58 0.59 10.50
N ALA A 19 3.02 -0.58 10.83
CA ALA A 19 1.95 -0.73 11.83
C ALA A 19 2.37 -0.28 13.24
N ARG A 20 3.67 -0.34 13.57
CA ARG A 20 4.24 0.16 14.83
C ARG A 20 4.59 1.65 14.80
N GLY A 21 4.30 2.34 13.69
CA GLY A 21 4.54 3.79 13.53
C GLY A 21 5.87 4.15 12.86
N ASP A 22 6.58 3.17 12.27
CA ASP A 22 7.78 3.45 11.48
C ASP A 22 7.40 4.18 10.17
N ARG A 23 7.75 5.46 10.11
CA ARG A 23 7.42 6.32 8.96
C ARG A 23 8.23 5.99 7.72
N GLU A 24 9.47 5.53 7.88
CA GLU A 24 10.31 5.13 6.73
C GLU A 24 9.73 3.87 6.10
N ALA A 25 9.33 2.89 6.93
CA ALA A 25 8.68 1.68 6.45
C ALA A 25 7.38 1.99 5.69
N PHE A 26 6.57 2.93 6.18
CA PHE A 26 5.38 3.36 5.44
C PHE A 26 5.74 4.10 4.13
N GLY A 27 6.81 4.88 4.13
CA GLY A 27 7.35 5.53 2.92
C GLY A 27 7.74 4.52 1.85
N GLU A 28 8.41 3.42 2.23
CA GLU A 28 8.75 2.34 1.30
C GLU A 28 7.48 1.66 0.73
N ILE A 29 6.45 1.44 1.55
CA ILE A 29 5.15 0.91 1.08
C ILE A 29 4.51 1.87 0.07
N TYR A 30 4.55 3.18 0.36
CA TYR A 30 4.04 4.20 -0.53
C TYR A 30 4.77 4.17 -1.89
N GLU A 31 6.10 4.20 -1.91
CA GLU A 31 6.88 4.17 -3.14
C GLU A 31 6.58 2.93 -4.01
N GLN A 32 6.39 1.77 -3.36
CA GLN A 32 6.09 0.52 -4.07
C GLN A 32 4.67 0.46 -4.66
N HIS A 33 3.71 1.23 -4.14
CA HIS A 33 2.29 1.06 -4.48
C HIS A 33 1.59 2.31 -5.03
N ALA A 34 2.14 3.51 -4.82
CA ALA A 34 1.53 4.78 -5.24
C ALA A 34 1.17 4.81 -6.72
N LEU A 35 2.09 4.38 -7.60
CA LEU A 35 1.83 4.34 -9.03
C LEU A 35 0.68 3.38 -9.41
N ARG A 36 0.52 2.27 -8.69
CA ARG A 36 -0.52 1.28 -8.97
C ARG A 36 -1.89 1.76 -8.50
N VAL A 37 -1.96 2.39 -7.33
CA VAL A 37 -3.18 3.04 -6.82
C VAL A 37 -3.57 4.19 -7.76
N PHE A 38 -2.62 5.04 -8.14
CA PHE A 38 -2.85 6.13 -9.09
C PHE A 38 -3.40 5.63 -10.42
N ARG A 39 -2.80 4.61 -11.02
CA ARG A 39 -3.29 4.03 -12.29
C ARG A 39 -4.71 3.48 -12.15
N HIS A 40 -5.06 2.91 -11.01
CA HIS A 40 -6.41 2.41 -10.76
C HIS A 40 -7.40 3.57 -10.62
N ALA A 41 -7.08 4.59 -9.83
CA ALA A 41 -7.90 5.78 -9.68
C ALA A 41 -8.08 6.52 -11.01
N TYR A 42 -7.02 6.64 -11.81
CA TYR A 42 -7.07 7.23 -13.14
C TYR A 42 -7.94 6.41 -14.10
N PHE A 43 -7.87 5.08 -14.05
CA PHE A 43 -8.74 4.22 -14.84
C PHE A 43 -10.24 4.43 -14.52
N LEU A 44 -10.57 4.68 -13.25
CA LEU A 44 -11.95 4.91 -12.81
C LEU A 44 -12.47 6.31 -13.14
N THR A 45 -11.59 7.32 -13.09
CA THR A 45 -11.98 8.74 -13.16
C THR A 45 -11.74 9.39 -14.51
N GLY A 46 -10.72 8.94 -15.25
CA GLY A 46 -10.24 9.60 -16.46
C GLY A 46 -9.59 10.98 -16.23
N ASP A 47 -9.40 11.39 -14.97
CA ASP A 47 -8.88 12.70 -14.58
C ASP A 47 -7.60 12.52 -13.74
N PRO A 48 -6.45 13.04 -14.19
CA PRO A 48 -5.19 12.88 -13.46
C PRO A 48 -5.20 13.61 -12.11
N VAL A 49 -5.85 14.77 -12.00
CA VAL A 49 -5.91 15.55 -10.75
C VAL A 49 -6.76 14.81 -9.72
N LEU A 50 -7.91 14.28 -10.14
CA LEU A 50 -8.75 13.49 -9.25
C LEU A 50 -8.06 12.17 -8.85
N ALA A 51 -7.30 11.56 -9.75
CA ALA A 51 -6.54 10.35 -9.45
C ALA A 51 -5.40 10.59 -8.45
N GLU A 52 -4.70 11.74 -8.52
CA GLU A 52 -3.71 12.16 -7.53
C GLU A 52 -4.35 12.34 -6.15
N ASP A 53 -5.48 13.04 -6.08
CA ASP A 53 -6.21 13.28 -4.84
C ASP A 53 -6.70 11.96 -4.20
N LEU A 54 -7.31 11.08 -4.99
CA LEU A 54 -7.74 9.76 -4.52
C LEU A 54 -6.57 8.92 -4.01
N THR A 55 -5.42 8.97 -4.71
CA THR A 55 -4.21 8.27 -4.27
C THR A 55 -3.76 8.80 -2.90
N ALA A 56 -3.67 10.11 -2.73
CA ALA A 56 -3.30 10.73 -1.46
C ALA A 56 -4.27 10.35 -0.33
N GLN A 57 -5.58 10.41 -0.59
CA GLN A 57 -6.60 10.00 0.37
C GLN A 57 -6.51 8.52 0.77
N THR A 58 -6.25 7.63 -0.20
CA THR A 58 -6.05 6.19 0.06
C THR A 58 -4.88 5.98 1.00
N PHE A 59 -3.72 6.60 0.76
CA PHE A 59 -2.57 6.43 1.63
C PHE A 59 -2.72 7.11 2.99
N LEU A 60 -3.46 8.23 3.07
CA LEU A 60 -3.81 8.84 4.35
C LEU A 60 -4.64 7.88 5.20
N LYS A 61 -5.70 7.29 4.63
CA LYS A 61 -6.53 6.28 5.31
C LYS A 61 -5.73 5.03 5.65
N ALA A 62 -4.84 4.60 4.75
CA ALA A 62 -3.96 3.48 5.00
C ALA A 62 -3.05 3.72 6.20
N LEU A 63 -2.48 4.93 6.34
CA LEU A 63 -1.64 5.29 7.49
C LEU A 63 -2.40 5.23 8.82
N GLU A 64 -3.67 5.64 8.83
CA GLU A 64 -4.53 5.58 10.02
C GLU A 64 -4.98 4.15 10.36
N ALA A 65 -5.14 3.31 9.34
CA ALA A 65 -5.68 1.96 9.48
C ALA A 65 -4.61 0.86 9.63
N ILE A 66 -3.39 1.09 9.15
CA ILE A 66 -2.30 0.09 9.14
C ILE A 66 -1.95 -0.49 10.53
N PRO A 67 -2.07 0.23 11.68
CA PRO A 67 -1.84 -0.38 13.00
C PRO A 67 -2.82 -1.51 13.35
N ARG A 68 -3.97 -1.57 12.67
CA ARG A 68 -5.00 -2.60 12.85
C ARG A 68 -5.08 -3.57 11.67
N TYR A 69 -4.14 -3.48 10.73
CA TYR A 69 -4.12 -4.35 9.56
C TYR A 69 -3.77 -5.78 9.96
N GLU A 70 -4.52 -6.74 9.42
CA GLU A 70 -4.27 -8.17 9.58
C GLU A 70 -4.10 -8.79 8.20
N GLN A 71 -3.01 -9.54 8.01
CA GLN A 71 -2.78 -10.25 6.75
C GLN A 71 -3.65 -11.51 6.68
N ARG A 72 -4.64 -11.50 5.78
CA ARG A 72 -5.64 -12.58 5.64
C ARG A 72 -5.44 -13.43 4.39
N GLY A 73 -4.19 -13.53 3.91
CA GLY A 73 -3.85 -14.29 2.70
C GLY A 73 -4.22 -13.59 1.38
N VAL A 74 -4.61 -12.31 1.44
CA VAL A 74 -4.77 -11.45 0.26
C VAL A 74 -3.58 -10.51 0.11
N PRO A 75 -3.14 -10.19 -1.13
CA PRO A 75 -2.10 -9.20 -1.33
C PRO A 75 -2.48 -7.85 -0.73
N PHE A 76 -1.53 -7.18 -0.07
CA PHE A 76 -1.76 -5.86 0.56
C PHE A 76 -2.31 -4.82 -0.41
N ILE A 77 -1.91 -4.87 -1.68
CA ILE A 77 -2.46 -3.99 -2.71
C ILE A 77 -3.99 -4.12 -2.85
N ALA A 78 -4.57 -5.29 -2.61
CA ALA A 78 -6.03 -5.48 -2.65
C ALA A 78 -6.75 -4.80 -1.48
N TRP A 79 -6.02 -4.47 -0.41
CA TRP A 79 -6.54 -3.67 0.70
C TRP A 79 -6.43 -2.16 0.43
N LEU A 80 -5.56 -1.73 -0.50
CA LEU A 80 -5.42 -0.33 -0.91
C LEU A 80 -6.38 0.10 -2.02
N LEU A 81 -6.90 -0.84 -2.81
CA LEU A 81 -7.82 -0.58 -3.93
C LEU A 81 -9.27 -0.74 -3.47
#